data_AF-A0A956L5E6-F1
#
_entry.id   AF-A0A956L5E6-F1
#
_cell.length_a   1.000
_cell.length_b   1.000
_cell.length_c   1.000
_cell.angle_alpha   90.00
_cell.angle_beta   90.00
_cell.angle_gamma   90.00
#
_symmetry.space_group_name_H-M   'P 1'
#
loop_
_entity.id
_entity.type
_entity.pdbx_description
1 polymer ?
#
loop_
_entity_poly.entity_id
_entity_poly.type
_entity_poly.pdbx_seq_one_letter_code
_entity_poly.pdbx_strand_id
1 'polypeptide(L)'
;MDLSLSEEQEHLLHTVKEFAEREVKPIAAQLDREARFPAELVARMGELGLMGIEVPVDHGGSGLDTLAYVLAMEEISAACASTGVIMSVNNSLVCDPLLKFATDEQKAQWLEPLAAGEKLGCFMLSEPEAGSDAAAAFESSGSAVGG
;
A
#
# COMPACT_ATOMS: atom_id res chain seq x y z
N MET A 1 28.12 12.83 7.07
CA MET A 1 26.83 12.15 6.84
C MET A 1 27.02 11.28 5.63
N ASP A 2 26.72 10.00 5.76
CA ASP A 2 26.67 9.08 4.64
C ASP A 2 25.23 9.07 4.11
N LEU A 3 25.06 9.18 2.80
CA LEU A 3 23.78 9.25 2.10
C LEU A 3 23.61 8.08 1.12
N SER A 4 24.51 7.10 1.16
CA SER A 4 24.39 5.89 0.36
C SER A 4 23.22 5.03 0.84
N LEU A 5 22.64 4.27 -0.10
CA LEU A 5 21.63 3.27 0.21
C LEU A 5 22.31 2.02 0.79
N SER A 6 21.58 1.25 1.59
CA SER A 6 22.03 -0.09 1.98
C SER A 6 21.98 -1.04 0.77
N GLU A 7 22.75 -2.12 0.82
CA GLU A 7 22.71 -3.16 -0.24
C GLU A 7 21.29 -3.71 -0.45
N GLU A 8 20.51 -3.84 0.62
CA GLU A 8 19.12 -4.30 0.58
C GLU A 8 18.21 -3.28 -0.13
N GLN A 9 18.37 -1.98 0.16
CA GLN A 9 17.65 -0.91 -0.51
C GLN A 9 18.02 -0.81 -2.00
N GLU A 10 19.31 -0.97 -2.34
CA GLU A 10 19.77 -0.99 -3.74
C GLU A 10 19.18 -2.18 -4.52
N HIS A 11 19.15 -3.36 -3.90
CA HIS A 11 18.59 -4.56 -4.50
C HIS A 11 17.08 -4.43 -4.74
N LEU A 12 16.35 -3.92 -3.73
CA LEU A 12 14.92 -3.62 -3.88
C LEU A 12 14.69 -2.63 -5.01
N LEU A 13 15.42 -1.51 -5.01
CA LEU A 13 15.28 -0.47 -6.02
C LEU A 13 15.47 -1.02 -7.44
N HIS A 14 16.50 -1.84 -7.65
CA HIS A 14 16.73 -2.48 -8.95
C HIS A 14 15.56 -3.37 -9.38
N THR A 15 15.07 -4.20 -8.47
CA THR A 15 13.95 -5.14 -8.73
C THR A 15 12.67 -4.38 -9.06
N VAL A 16 12.32 -3.37 -8.26
CA VAL A 16 11.10 -2.58 -8.44
C VAL A 16 11.17 -1.77 -9.73
N LYS A 17 12.32 -1.19 -10.04
CA LYS A 17 12.52 -0.45 -11.29
C LYS A 17 12.34 -1.35 -12.52
N GLU A 18 12.91 -2.55 -12.50
CA GLU A 18 12.73 -3.50 -13.60
C GLU A 18 11.24 -3.87 -13.77
N PHE A 19 10.54 -4.18 -12.68
CA PHE A 19 9.10 -4.45 -12.69
C PHE A 19 8.30 -3.24 -13.21
N ALA A 20 8.62 -2.03 -12.75
CA ALA A 20 7.96 -0.79 -13.18
C ALA A 20 8.13 -0.55 -14.69
N GLU A 21 9.34 -0.73 -15.22
CA GLU A 21 9.63 -0.52 -16.64
C GLU A 21 9.03 -1.60 -17.55
N ARG A 22 9.03 -2.86 -17.11
CA ARG A 22 8.69 -4.01 -17.95
C ARG A 22 7.23 -4.45 -17.85
N GLU A 23 6.60 -4.28 -16.70
CA GLU A 23 5.25 -4.77 -16.44
C GLU A 23 4.26 -3.60 -16.25
N VAL A 24 4.62 -2.58 -15.46
CA VAL A 24 3.68 -1.47 -15.12
C VAL A 24 3.54 -0.46 -16.26
N LYS A 25 4.66 0.13 -16.69
CA LYS A 25 4.70 1.23 -17.68
C LYS A 25 4.03 0.88 -19.03
N PRO A 26 4.19 -0.33 -19.60
CA PRO A 26 3.61 -0.64 -20.91
C PRO A 26 2.08 -0.59 -20.96
N ILE A 27 1.41 -0.88 -19.84
CA ILE A 27 -0.07 -0.93 -19.79
C ILE A 27 -0.69 0.29 -19.09
N ALA A 28 0.10 1.12 -18.42
CA ALA A 28 -0.36 2.30 -17.65
C ALA A 28 -1.31 3.21 -18.44
N ALA A 29 -0.94 3.58 -19.68
CA ALA A 29 -1.76 4.48 -20.50
C ALA A 29 -3.06 3.83 -20.99
N GLN A 30 -3.11 2.50 -21.12
CA GLN A 30 -4.33 1.78 -21.47
C GLN A 30 -5.26 1.72 -20.25
N LEU A 31 -4.74 1.36 -19.08
CA LEU A 31 -5.48 1.32 -17.82
C LEU A 31 -6.18 2.64 -17.53
N ASP A 32 -5.46 3.75 -17.71
CA ASP A 32 -5.98 5.11 -17.53
C ASP A 32 -7.16 5.41 -18.47
N ARG A 33 -6.98 5.17 -19.78
CA ARG A 33 -8.04 5.40 -20.78
C ARG A 33 -9.28 4.53 -20.55
N GLU A 34 -9.09 3.31 -20.08
CA GLU A 34 -10.16 2.34 -19.87
C GLU A 34 -10.80 2.46 -18.46
N ALA A 35 -10.22 3.28 -17.58
CA ALA A 35 -10.56 3.32 -16.15
C ALA A 35 -10.61 1.90 -15.53
N ARG A 36 -9.69 1.02 -15.95
CA ARG A 36 -9.66 -0.39 -15.54
C ARG A 36 -8.76 -0.58 -14.34
N PHE A 37 -9.22 -1.37 -13.37
CA PHE A 37 -8.40 -1.80 -12.25
C PHE A 37 -7.32 -2.81 -12.68
N PRO A 38 -6.04 -2.61 -12.31
CA PRO A 38 -4.93 -3.46 -12.75
C PRO A 38 -4.71 -4.66 -11.83
N ALA A 39 -5.68 -5.58 -11.78
CA ALA A 39 -5.61 -6.77 -10.92
C ALA A 39 -4.34 -7.59 -11.14
N GLU A 40 -3.85 -7.67 -12.38
CA GLU A 40 -2.62 -8.36 -12.75
C GLU A 40 -1.37 -7.73 -12.12
N LEU A 41 -1.30 -6.40 -12.04
CA LEU A 41 -0.16 -5.72 -11.41
C LEU A 41 -0.23 -5.83 -9.90
N VAL A 42 -1.42 -5.80 -9.31
CA VAL A 42 -1.61 -5.97 -7.86
C VAL A 42 -1.15 -7.36 -7.41
N ALA A 43 -1.53 -8.41 -8.15
CA ALA A 43 -1.06 -9.76 -7.86
C ALA A 43 0.47 -9.85 -7.95
N ARG A 44 1.09 -9.28 -9.00
CA ARG A 44 2.55 -9.25 -9.14
C ARG A 44 3.25 -8.44 -8.06
N MET A 45 2.68 -7.32 -7.62
CA MET A 45 3.19 -6.56 -6.47
C MET A 45 3.15 -7.39 -5.17
N GLY A 46 2.11 -8.21 -4.97
CA GLY A 46 2.05 -9.16 -3.86
C GLY A 46 3.18 -10.19 -3.89
N GLU A 47 3.39 -10.82 -5.05
CA GLU A 47 4.48 -11.80 -5.25
C GLU A 47 5.88 -11.20 -5.05
N LEU A 48 6.04 -9.90 -5.28
CA LEU A 48 7.29 -9.15 -5.07
C LEU A 48 7.45 -8.60 -3.64
N GLY A 49 6.47 -8.82 -2.74
CA GLY A 49 6.48 -8.30 -1.37
C GLY A 49 6.14 -6.80 -1.24
N LEU A 50 5.68 -6.16 -2.32
CA LEU A 50 5.46 -4.71 -2.34
C LEU A 50 4.16 -4.27 -1.64
N MET A 51 3.34 -5.22 -1.20
CA MET A 51 2.04 -4.94 -0.55
C MET A 51 2.14 -4.82 0.98
N GLY A 52 3.29 -5.16 1.59
CA GLY A 52 3.52 -5.08 3.03
C GLY A 52 5.00 -4.89 3.36
N ILE A 53 5.62 -3.85 2.79
CA ILE A 53 7.08 -3.64 2.83
C ILE A 53 7.60 -3.52 4.26
N GLU A 54 6.97 -2.67 5.07
CA GLU A 54 7.38 -2.41 6.47
C GLU A 54 6.79 -3.42 7.47
N VAL A 55 5.88 -4.30 7.02
CA VAL A 55 5.27 -5.31 7.88
C VAL A 55 6.32 -6.39 8.18
N PRO A 56 6.52 -6.79 9.45
CA PRO A 56 7.49 -7.84 9.79
C PRO A 56 7.23 -9.15 9.04
N VAL A 57 8.30 -9.89 8.77
CA VAL A 57 8.23 -11.19 8.07
C VAL A 57 7.31 -12.19 8.79
N ASP A 58 7.30 -12.17 10.13
CA ASP A 58 6.42 -13.03 10.94
C ASP A 58 4.92 -12.72 10.76
N HIS A 59 4.59 -11.57 10.15
CA HIS A 59 3.24 -11.17 9.77
C HIS A 59 3.04 -11.13 8.24
N GLY A 60 3.88 -11.86 7.49
CA GLY A 60 3.72 -12.02 6.03
C GLY A 60 4.16 -10.82 5.18
N GLY A 61 4.87 -9.85 5.77
CA GLY A 61 5.47 -8.73 5.04
C GLY A 61 6.93 -8.93 4.66
N SER A 62 7.56 -7.88 4.13
CA SER A 62 8.98 -7.91 3.74
C SER A 62 9.95 -7.53 4.86
N GLY A 63 9.48 -6.92 5.94
CA GLY A 63 10.30 -6.51 7.08
C GLY A 63 11.35 -5.44 6.77
N LEU A 64 11.16 -4.67 5.70
CA LEU A 64 12.07 -3.62 5.25
C LEU A 64 11.76 -2.27 5.93
N ASP A 65 12.63 -1.29 5.75
CA ASP A 65 12.48 0.01 6.37
C ASP A 65 11.62 1.00 5.54
N THR A 66 11.30 2.13 6.16
CA THR A 66 10.51 3.20 5.53
C THR A 66 11.18 3.75 4.27
N LEU A 67 12.52 3.77 4.21
CA LEU A 67 13.23 4.26 3.03
C LEU A 67 13.04 3.29 1.85
N ALA A 68 13.12 1.99 2.09
CA ALA A 68 12.82 0.96 1.12
C ALA A 68 11.37 1.09 0.59
N TYR A 69 10.39 1.33 1.47
CA TYR A 69 9.01 1.62 1.07
C TYR A 69 8.90 2.84 0.14
N VAL A 70 9.54 3.96 0.51
CA VAL A 70 9.52 5.19 -0.30
C VAL A 70 10.18 4.98 -1.66
N LEU A 71 11.34 4.32 -1.71
CA LEU A 71 12.05 4.01 -2.95
C LEU A 71 11.19 3.16 -3.90
N ALA A 72 10.55 2.12 -3.37
CA ALA A 72 9.67 1.27 -4.17
C ALA A 72 8.44 2.05 -4.68
N MET A 73 7.82 2.87 -3.82
CA MET A 73 6.69 3.71 -4.21
C MET A 73 7.06 4.70 -5.32
N GLU A 74 8.24 5.32 -5.25
CA GLU A 74 8.73 6.27 -6.25
C GLU A 74 8.81 5.63 -7.64
N GLU A 75 9.45 4.47 -7.75
CA GLU A 75 9.62 3.76 -9.02
C GLU A 75 8.28 3.29 -9.62
N ILE A 76 7.39 2.72 -8.81
CA ILE A 76 6.04 2.33 -9.28
C ILE A 76 5.25 3.56 -9.73
N SER A 77 5.29 4.65 -8.97
CA SER A 77 4.54 5.87 -9.28
C SER A 77 5.08 6.58 -10.51
N ALA A 78 6.40 6.51 -10.76
CA ALA A 78 7.03 7.02 -11.97
C ALA A 78 6.53 6.30 -13.23
N ALA A 79 6.19 5.01 -13.13
CA ALA A 79 5.57 4.24 -14.21
C ALA A 79 4.06 4.45 -14.32
N CYS A 80 3.33 4.43 -13.19
CA CYS A 80 1.88 4.59 -13.13
C CYS A 80 1.42 5.07 -11.75
N ALA A 81 1.05 6.35 -11.64
CA ALA A 81 0.62 6.96 -10.37
C ALA A 81 -0.55 6.21 -9.69
N SER A 82 -1.55 5.76 -10.46
CA SER A 82 -2.69 5.00 -9.89
C SER A 82 -2.29 3.66 -9.29
N THR A 83 -1.30 2.98 -9.87
CA THR A 83 -0.75 1.72 -9.32
C THR A 83 0.05 2.00 -8.06
N GLY A 84 0.85 3.08 -8.05
CA GLY A 84 1.56 3.55 -6.87
C GLY A 84 0.63 3.87 -5.71
N VAL A 85 -0.52 4.49 -5.98
CA VAL A 85 -1.55 4.77 -4.95
C VAL A 85 -2.15 3.48 -4.38
N ILE A 86 -2.42 2.46 -5.21
CA ILE A 86 -2.92 1.15 -4.71
C ILE A 86 -1.92 0.55 -3.72
N MET A 87 -0.64 0.50 -4.10
CA MET A 87 0.44 0.03 -3.24
C MET A 87 0.54 0.87 -1.95
N SER A 88 0.51 2.20 -2.08
CA SER A 88 0.65 3.11 -0.95
C SER A 88 -0.49 2.95 0.06
N VAL A 89 -1.74 2.94 -0.38
CA VAL A 89 -2.91 2.77 0.50
C VAL A 89 -2.82 1.47 1.28
N ASN A 90 -2.47 0.35 0.63
CA ASN A 90 -2.38 -0.94 1.31
C ASN A 90 -1.29 -0.92 2.39
N ASN A 91 -0.10 -0.39 2.09
CA ASN A 91 1.00 -0.31 3.04
C ASN A 91 0.70 0.66 4.19
N SER A 92 0.44 1.93 3.89
CA SER A 92 0.46 2.99 4.90
C SER A 92 -0.90 3.28 5.56
N LEU A 93 -2.01 3.11 4.83
CA LEU A 93 -3.34 3.43 5.38
C LEU A 93 -4.06 2.19 5.92
N VAL A 94 -3.54 0.99 5.65
CA VAL A 94 -4.17 -0.26 6.08
C VAL A 94 -3.22 -1.11 6.90
N CYS A 95 -2.10 -1.56 6.35
CA CYS A 95 -1.16 -2.41 7.06
C CYS A 95 -0.56 -1.72 8.30
N ASP A 96 -0.14 -0.46 8.19
CA ASP A 96 0.46 0.28 9.32
C ASP A 96 -0.50 0.45 10.52
N PRO A 97 -1.75 0.93 10.36
CA PRO A 97 -2.71 0.96 11.47
C PRO A 97 -3.02 -0.42 12.06
N LEU A 98 -3.16 -1.46 11.22
CA LEU A 98 -3.39 -2.82 11.71
C LEU A 98 -2.19 -3.32 12.53
N LEU A 99 -0.97 -3.09 12.06
CA LEU A 99 0.24 -3.47 12.77
C LEU A 99 0.35 -2.79 14.14
N LYS A 100 0.00 -1.49 14.21
CA LYS A 100 0.11 -0.67 15.43
C LYS A 100 -1.00 -0.91 16.45
N PHE A 101 -2.24 -1.08 15.99
CA PHE A 101 -3.42 -0.99 16.86
C PHE A 101 -4.25 -2.25 16.94
N ALA A 102 -4.04 -3.22 16.05
CA ALA A 102 -4.81 -4.45 16.06
C ALA A 102 -4.29 -5.45 17.11
N THR A 103 -5.21 -6.25 17.65
CA THR A 103 -4.92 -7.46 18.44
C THR A 103 -4.20 -8.50 17.59
N ASP A 104 -3.55 -9.48 18.23
CA ASP A 104 -2.86 -10.56 17.52
C ASP A 104 -3.82 -11.38 16.65
N GLU A 105 -5.05 -11.64 17.12
CA GLU A 105 -6.08 -12.32 16.34
C GLU A 105 -6.49 -11.51 15.10
N GLN A 106 -6.61 -10.18 15.23
CA GLN A 106 -6.92 -9.31 14.10
C GLN A 106 -5.75 -9.22 13.10
N LYS A 107 -4.51 -9.25 13.57
CA LYS A 107 -3.33 -9.27 12.68
C LYS A 107 -3.31 -10.56 11.86
N ALA A 108 -3.49 -11.71 12.50
CA ALA A 108 -3.57 -12.99 11.80
C ALA A 108 -4.71 -13.02 10.76
N GLN A 109 -5.88 -12.49 11.10
CA GLN A 109 -7.03 -12.51 10.21
C GLN A 109 -6.93 -11.52 9.03
N TRP A 110 -6.32 -10.36 9.25
CA TRP A 110 -6.39 -9.23 8.32
C TRP A 110 -5.02 -8.75 7.85
N LEU A 111 -4.09 -8.46 8.76
CA LEU A 111 -2.78 -7.91 8.41
C LEU A 111 -2.00 -8.88 7.51
N GLU A 112 -1.91 -10.15 7.90
CA GLU A 112 -1.13 -11.17 7.19
C GLU A 112 -1.54 -11.33 5.71
N PRO A 113 -2.82 -11.56 5.36
CA PRO A 113 -3.21 -11.68 3.96
C PRO A 113 -3.14 -10.34 3.20
N LEU A 114 -3.22 -9.19 3.88
CA LEU A 114 -3.04 -7.88 3.26
C LEU A 114 -1.57 -7.59 2.93
N ALA A 115 -0.65 -7.93 3.84
CA ALA A 115 0.78 -7.76 3.66
C ALA A 115 1.33 -8.69 2.58
N ALA A 116 0.82 -9.93 2.51
CA ALA A 116 1.14 -10.89 1.46
C ALA A 116 0.54 -10.57 0.08
N GLY A 117 -0.33 -9.54 -0.02
CA GLY A 117 -0.99 -9.16 -1.27
C GLY A 117 -2.11 -10.12 -1.72
N GLU A 118 -2.54 -11.04 -0.86
CA GLU A 118 -3.67 -11.95 -1.11
C GLU A 118 -5.02 -11.21 -1.02
N LYS A 119 -5.05 -10.13 -0.23
CA LYS A 119 -6.16 -9.20 -0.11
C LYS A 119 -5.68 -7.78 -0.37
N LEU A 120 -6.62 -6.90 -0.70
CA LEU A 120 -6.38 -5.48 -0.81
C LEU A 120 -7.25 -4.71 0.18
N GLY A 121 -6.63 -3.78 0.89
CA GLY A 121 -7.30 -2.94 1.87
C GLY A 121 -7.82 -1.62 1.28
N CYS A 122 -8.70 -0.97 2.03
CA CYS A 122 -9.11 0.41 1.77
C CYS A 122 -9.26 1.15 3.10
N PHE A 123 -9.13 2.47 3.05
CA PHE A 123 -9.26 3.35 4.21
C PHE A 123 -10.44 4.30 4.00
N MET A 124 -11.49 4.14 4.82
CA MET A 124 -12.73 4.91 4.72
C MET A 124 -12.77 5.98 5.81
N LEU A 125 -12.37 7.19 5.46
CA LEU A 125 -12.41 8.35 6.36
C LEU A 125 -13.20 9.53 5.77
N SER A 126 -12.92 9.90 4.52
CA SER A 126 -13.56 11.07 3.90
C SER A 126 -15.04 10.81 3.58
N GLU A 127 -15.89 11.76 3.91
CA GLU A 127 -17.33 11.79 3.61
C GLU A 127 -17.67 12.99 2.71
N PRO A 128 -18.83 13.03 2.04
CA PRO A 128 -19.20 14.15 1.16
C PRO A 128 -19.10 15.54 1.81
N GLU A 129 -19.38 15.62 3.11
CA GLU A 129 -19.34 16.86 3.91
C GLU A 129 -18.03 17.00 4.73
N ALA A 130 -17.15 16.00 4.72
CA ALA A 130 -15.95 15.94 5.57
C ALA A 130 -14.72 15.42 4.79
N GLY A 131 -14.03 16.35 4.13
CA GLY A 131 -12.75 16.11 3.43
C GLY A 131 -11.55 16.56 4.27
N SER A 132 -11.17 17.84 4.14
CA SER A 132 -10.07 18.42 4.92
C SER A 132 -10.40 18.53 6.41
N ASP A 133 -11.67 18.77 6.74
CA ASP A 133 -12.18 18.66 8.11
C ASP A 133 -12.62 17.22 8.39
N ALA A 134 -11.65 16.31 8.43
CA ALA A 134 -11.92 14.89 8.66
C ALA A 134 -12.51 14.61 10.06
N ALA A 135 -12.36 15.54 11.01
CA ALA A 135 -12.92 15.39 12.35
C ALA A 135 -14.47 15.44 12.33
N ALA A 136 -15.06 16.22 11.43
CA ALA A 136 -16.51 16.32 11.27
C ALA A 136 -17.18 14.97 10.93
N ALA A 137 -16.46 14.03 10.30
CA ALA A 137 -16.95 12.67 10.02
C ALA A 137 -17.29 11.88 11.29
N PHE A 138 -16.64 12.19 12.43
CA PHE A 138 -16.94 11.52 13.70
C PHE A 138 -18.18 12.10 14.37
N GLU A 139 -18.52 13.37 14.12
CA GLU A 139 -19.70 14.03 14.72
C GLU A 139 -21.01 13.48 14.15
N SER A 140 -21.04 13.12 12.86
CA SER A 140 -22.20 12.50 12.20
C SER A 140 -22.52 11.11 12.77
N SER A 141 -21.48 10.34 13.13
CA SER A 141 -21.59 8.98 13.68
C SER A 141 -22.14 8.91 15.11
N GLY A 142 -22.11 10.02 15.87
CA GLY A 142 -22.62 10.11 17.23
C GLY A 142 -24.15 10.14 17.37
N SER A 143 -24.89 10.18 16.26
CA SER A 143 -26.36 10.33 16.26
C SER A 143 -27.14 9.02 16.06
N ALA A 144 -26.48 7.89 15.80
CA ALA A 144 -27.13 6.63 15.43
C ALA A 144 -27.16 5.54 16.54
N VAL A 145 -26.87 5.89 17.80
CA VAL A 145 -27.03 5.00 18.96
C VAL A 145 -28.11 5.54 19.89
N GLY A 146 -29.36 5.48 19.42
CA GLY A 146 -30.52 5.96 20.16
C GLY A 146 -31.83 5.73 19.41
N GLY A 147 -32.25 4.47 19.29
CA GLY A 147 -33.53 4.05 18.72
C GLY A 147 -33.85 2.61 19.10
#